data_AF-A0A844MCF9-F1
#
_entry.id   AF-A0A844MCF9-F1
#
_cell.length_a   1.000
_cell.length_b   1.000
_cell.length_c   1.000
_cell.angle_alpha   90.00
_cell.angle_beta   90.00
_cell.angle_gamma   90.00
#
_symmetry.space_group_name_H-M   'P 1'
#
loop_
_entity.id
_entity.type
_entity.pdbx_description
1 polymer ?
#
loop_
_entity_poly.entity_id
_entity_poly.type
_entity_poly.pdbx_seq_one_letter_code
_entity_poly.pdbx_strand_id
1 'polypeptide(L)'
;MMVDYSKYKKLNTITAKSICEMALSHVSRRWTVRENLDVERIANMTSSESNSSNAIEVDGIRFETLVPEQTVYLPKYGEETPIQFGVRITNQTSTPYRFDLPHVLPEMLDPQGHTMQMDLNKNATREVEEFDIPLIIPGKSLDFLMNAKFSWYNKNCLRLLGNASYGGIWIFWNFKPSKYQVRFTYESYLAKKKMITLKEGRTEIDSFWTGKIMTYFADIRLR
;
A
#
# COMPACT_ATOMS: atom_id res chain seq x y z
N MET A 1 -37.83 -16.10 7.75
CA MET A 1 -37.47 -15.28 8.92
C MET A 1 -36.58 -14.15 8.41
N MET A 2 -37.15 -12.95 8.17
CA MET A 2 -36.39 -11.79 7.66
C MET A 2 -35.66 -11.13 8.84
N VAL A 3 -34.34 -11.00 8.74
CA VAL A 3 -33.53 -10.24 9.69
C VAL A 3 -33.52 -8.78 9.25
N ASP A 4 -34.02 -7.89 10.11
CA ASP A 4 -34.04 -6.44 9.90
C ASP A 4 -32.63 -5.86 10.17
N TYR A 5 -31.93 -5.50 9.10
CA TYR A 5 -30.57 -4.92 9.15
C TYR A 5 -30.56 -3.39 9.37
N SER A 6 -31.70 -2.73 9.57
CA SER A 6 -31.76 -1.26 9.73
C SER A 6 -31.11 -0.74 11.02
N LYS A 7 -30.84 -1.62 12.00
CA LYS A 7 -30.26 -1.24 13.31
C LYS A 7 -28.72 -1.19 13.37
N TYR A 8 -27.98 -1.67 12.36
CA TYR A 8 -26.50 -1.73 12.42
C TYR A 8 -25.78 -0.52 11.82
N LYS A 9 -26.49 0.53 11.39
CA LYS A 9 -25.90 1.66 10.64
C LYS A 9 -25.41 2.84 11.51
N LYS A 10 -25.25 2.69 12.83
CA LYS A 10 -25.07 3.85 13.74
C LYS A 10 -23.85 3.85 14.67
N LEU A 11 -22.87 2.95 14.54
CA LEU A 11 -21.82 2.80 15.57
C LEU A 11 -20.37 3.11 15.17
N ASN A 12 -20.03 3.47 13.93
CA ASN A 12 -18.65 3.80 13.54
C ASN A 12 -18.46 5.24 13.00
N THR A 13 -19.36 6.16 13.33
CA THR A 13 -19.24 7.57 12.98
C THR A 13 -18.55 8.37 14.11
N ILE A 14 -17.47 7.84 14.69
CA ILE A 14 -16.49 8.70 15.36
C ILE A 14 -15.75 9.37 14.20
N THR A 15 -16.11 10.63 13.99
CA THR A 15 -16.20 11.26 12.68
C THR A 15 -14.84 11.47 12.03
N ALA A 16 -14.71 11.12 10.75
CA ALA A 16 -13.64 11.61 9.86
C ALA A 16 -13.50 13.16 9.92
N LYS A 17 -14.59 13.86 10.27
CA LYS A 17 -14.61 15.28 10.61
C LYS A 17 -13.67 15.64 11.78
N SER A 18 -13.68 14.86 12.87
CA SER A 18 -12.79 15.06 14.02
C SER A 18 -11.33 14.88 13.65
N ILE A 19 -11.00 13.90 12.80
CA ILE A 19 -9.62 13.63 12.35
C ILE A 19 -9.07 14.76 11.46
N CYS A 20 -9.89 15.33 10.55
CA CYS A 20 -9.47 16.49 9.75
C CYS A 20 -9.39 17.78 10.61
N GLU A 21 -10.21 17.93 11.66
CA GLU A 21 -10.20 19.12 12.54
C GLU A 21 -9.05 19.10 13.57
N MET A 22 -8.69 17.94 14.12
CA MET A 22 -7.59 17.81 15.10
C MET A 22 -6.20 18.06 14.50
N ALA A 23 -5.99 17.77 13.21
CA ALA A 23 -4.68 17.95 12.55
C ALA A 23 -4.27 19.42 12.34
N LEU A 24 -5.14 20.39 12.62
CA LEU A 24 -4.88 21.82 12.40
C LEU A 24 -4.41 22.57 13.67
N SER A 25 -4.44 21.96 14.87
CA SER A 25 -4.13 22.67 16.13
C SER A 25 -2.66 22.65 16.55
N HIS A 26 -1.80 21.85 15.90
CA HIS A 26 -0.37 21.77 16.24
C HIS A 26 0.53 22.40 15.17
N VAL A 27 0.62 23.73 15.21
CA VAL A 27 1.67 24.48 14.48
C VAL A 27 2.87 24.68 15.42
N SER A 28 3.90 23.84 15.27
CA SER A 28 5.17 23.97 15.99
C SER A 28 6.02 25.11 15.41
N ARG A 29 6.65 25.89 16.29
CA ARG A 29 7.43 27.10 15.96
C ARG A 29 8.80 26.77 15.35
N ARG A 30 9.18 27.64 14.40
CA ARG A 30 10.44 27.72 13.64
C ARG A 30 11.71 27.53 14.47
N TRP A 31 12.68 26.85 13.85
CA TRP A 31 14.11 27.14 13.98
C TRP A 31 14.68 27.47 12.60
N THR A 32 15.56 28.47 12.54
CA THR A 32 16.35 28.91 11.39
C THR A 32 17.84 28.66 11.67
N VAL A 33 18.67 28.73 10.60
CA VAL A 33 20.17 28.83 10.56
C VAL A 33 20.83 27.47 10.19
N ARG A 34 21.79 27.29 9.26
CA ARG A 34 22.65 28.19 8.43
C ARG A 34 23.25 27.47 7.20
N GLU A 35 23.63 28.31 6.23
CA GLU A 35 24.78 28.33 5.29
C GLU A 35 25.34 27.06 4.60
N ASN A 36 25.41 27.21 3.27
CA ASN A 36 26.01 26.34 2.27
C ASN A 36 27.54 26.42 2.25
N LEU A 37 28.17 25.30 1.94
CA LEU A 37 29.57 25.20 1.53
C LEU A 37 29.62 24.33 0.27
N ASP A 38 29.93 24.96 -0.86
CA ASP A 38 30.12 24.31 -2.15
C ASP A 38 31.41 23.49 -2.15
N VAL A 39 31.30 22.21 -2.52
CA VAL A 39 32.45 21.38 -2.87
C VAL A 39 32.16 20.72 -4.22
N GLU A 40 32.83 21.24 -5.24
CA GLU A 40 32.95 20.68 -6.58
C GLU A 40 33.72 19.35 -6.50
N ARG A 41 33.14 18.26 -7.00
CA ARG A 41 33.86 17.01 -7.22
C ARG A 41 33.42 16.33 -8.51
N ILE A 42 34.31 16.41 -9.50
CA ILE A 42 34.27 15.64 -10.75
C ILE A 42 34.59 14.18 -10.43
N ALA A 43 33.76 13.24 -10.88
CA ALA A 43 34.13 11.83 -10.99
C ALA A 43 33.36 11.09 -12.09
N ASN A 44 34.15 10.55 -13.02
CA ASN A 44 34.03 9.26 -13.71
C ASN A 44 32.64 8.69 -14.04
N MET A 45 32.43 8.48 -15.34
CA MET A 45 31.44 7.55 -15.91
C MET A 45 31.82 6.09 -15.56
N THR A 46 31.35 5.63 -14.41
CA THR A 46 31.06 4.22 -14.15
C THR A 46 29.56 4.04 -14.27
N SER A 47 29.10 3.01 -15.00
CA SER A 47 27.67 2.69 -15.12
C SER A 47 27.06 2.65 -13.73
N SER A 48 26.11 3.55 -13.48
CA SER A 48 25.37 3.63 -12.23
C SER A 48 24.40 2.45 -12.16
N GLU A 49 24.93 1.26 -11.88
CA GLU A 49 24.15 0.22 -11.21
C GLU A 49 23.73 0.85 -9.88
N SER A 50 22.49 1.30 -9.78
CA SER A 50 21.93 1.81 -8.54
C SER A 50 21.88 0.64 -7.55
N ASN A 51 22.95 0.48 -6.77
CA ASN A 51 23.14 -0.50 -5.70
C ASN A 51 22.22 -0.28 -4.48
N SER A 52 21.02 0.25 -4.68
CA SER A 52 19.98 0.28 -3.67
C SER A 52 18.86 -0.65 -4.12
N SER A 53 19.08 -1.96 -4.03
CA SER A 53 17.96 -2.88 -4.26
C SER A 53 16.92 -2.59 -3.17
N ASN A 54 15.81 -1.93 -3.53
CA ASN A 54 14.63 -1.73 -2.68
C ASN A 54 13.88 -3.06 -2.45
N ALA A 55 14.62 -4.15 -2.42
CA ALA A 55 14.14 -5.49 -2.36
C ALA A 55 14.67 -6.19 -1.11
N ILE A 56 13.78 -6.92 -0.45
CA ILE A 56 14.07 -7.80 0.68
C ILE A 56 13.82 -9.24 0.23
N GLU A 57 14.64 -10.17 0.69
CA GLU A 57 14.51 -11.58 0.38
C GLU A 57 14.41 -12.42 1.65
N VAL A 58 13.40 -13.30 1.71
CA VAL A 58 13.17 -14.25 2.81
C VAL A 58 12.80 -15.58 2.19
N ASP A 59 13.51 -16.65 2.59
CA ASP A 59 13.29 -18.03 2.12
C ASP A 59 13.27 -18.15 0.59
N GLY A 60 14.15 -17.41 -0.09
CA GLY A 60 14.24 -17.38 -1.55
C GLY A 60 13.08 -16.68 -2.26
N ILE A 61 12.21 -15.96 -1.53
CA ILE A 61 11.21 -15.07 -2.11
C ILE A 61 11.64 -13.63 -1.94
N ARG A 62 11.77 -12.92 -3.05
CA ARG A 62 12.19 -11.51 -3.09
C ARG A 62 10.98 -10.60 -3.29
N PHE A 63 10.83 -9.59 -2.45
CA PHE A 63 9.79 -8.58 -2.51
C PHE A 63 10.40 -7.20 -2.73
N GLU A 64 9.86 -6.42 -3.66
CA GLU A 64 10.34 -5.09 -4.01
C GLU A 64 9.17 -4.08 -4.07
N THR A 65 9.33 -2.92 -3.43
CA THR A 65 8.33 -1.84 -3.53
C THR A 65 8.39 -1.19 -4.91
N LEU A 66 7.26 -1.15 -5.61
CA LEU A 66 7.10 -0.50 -6.90
C LEU A 66 6.33 0.82 -6.75
N VAL A 67 6.92 1.92 -7.22
CA VAL A 67 6.26 3.23 -7.36
C VAL A 67 6.54 3.73 -8.78
N PRO A 68 5.75 3.31 -9.79
CA PRO A 68 5.99 3.67 -11.19
C PRO A 68 6.04 5.19 -11.43
N GLU A 69 5.17 5.95 -10.75
CA GLU A 69 5.16 7.41 -10.81
C GLU A 69 5.45 8.00 -9.42
N GLN A 70 6.68 8.48 -9.23
CA GLN A 70 7.13 9.03 -7.95
C GLN A 70 6.68 10.48 -7.72
N THR A 71 6.17 11.18 -8.73
CA THR A 71 5.68 12.56 -8.58
C THR A 71 4.23 12.63 -9.00
N VAL A 72 3.35 13.02 -8.07
CA VAL A 72 1.90 13.05 -8.29
C VAL A 72 1.39 14.46 -8.07
N TYR A 73 0.65 14.98 -9.06
CA TYR A 73 0.00 16.29 -8.96
C TYR A 73 -1.35 16.15 -8.26
N LEU A 74 -1.52 16.87 -7.17
CA LEU A 74 -2.73 16.81 -6.37
C LEU A 74 -3.92 17.38 -7.16
N PRO A 75 -5.10 16.75 -7.09
CA PRO A 75 -6.25 17.19 -7.87
C PRO A 75 -6.76 18.54 -7.37
N LYS A 76 -7.48 19.28 -8.20
CA LYS A 76 -8.29 20.41 -7.71
C LYS A 76 -9.51 19.88 -6.94
N TYR A 77 -10.17 20.75 -6.18
CA TYR A 77 -11.40 20.38 -5.48
C TYR A 77 -12.48 19.92 -6.47
N GLY A 78 -13.00 18.71 -6.28
CA GLY A 78 -13.97 18.07 -7.18
C GLY A 78 -13.35 17.18 -8.27
N GLU A 79 -12.02 17.17 -8.41
CA GLU A 79 -11.27 16.29 -9.32
C GLU A 79 -10.66 15.10 -8.55
N GLU A 80 -10.14 14.12 -9.30
CA GLU A 80 -9.40 12.98 -8.78
C GLU A 80 -8.09 12.81 -9.56
N THR A 81 -7.00 12.49 -8.87
CA THR A 81 -5.73 12.11 -9.52
C THR A 81 -5.46 10.63 -9.23
N PRO A 82 -5.45 9.75 -10.25
CA PRO A 82 -5.10 8.35 -10.05
C PRO A 82 -3.62 8.20 -9.72
N ILE A 83 -3.28 7.17 -8.94
CA ILE A 83 -1.90 6.75 -8.66
C ILE A 83 -1.85 5.22 -8.61
N GLN A 84 -0.73 4.65 -9.05
CA GLN A 84 -0.43 3.24 -8.87
C GLN A 84 0.87 3.06 -8.09
N PHE A 85 0.87 2.10 -7.18
CA PHE A 85 2.05 1.62 -6.47
C PHE A 85 1.76 0.21 -5.95
N GLY A 86 2.79 -0.57 -5.66
CA GLY A 86 2.61 -2.00 -5.42
C GLY A 86 3.87 -2.72 -4.97
N VAL A 87 3.82 -4.04 -5.09
CA VAL A 87 4.94 -4.92 -4.78
C VAL A 87 5.23 -5.83 -5.96
N ARG A 88 6.51 -6.03 -6.28
CA ARG A 88 6.99 -7.12 -7.12
C ARG A 88 7.39 -8.28 -6.24
N ILE A 89 6.83 -9.45 -6.49
CA ILE A 89 7.15 -10.69 -5.79
C ILE A 89 7.86 -11.60 -6.77
N THR A 90 9.08 -12.03 -6.45
CA THR A 90 9.89 -12.92 -7.30
C THR A 90 10.19 -14.21 -6.54
N ASN A 91 9.85 -15.34 -7.14
CA ASN A 91 10.16 -16.65 -6.60
C ASN A 91 11.52 -17.12 -7.12
N GLN A 92 12.54 -17.11 -6.26
CA GLN A 92 13.88 -17.60 -6.59
C GLN A 92 14.10 -19.06 -6.17
N THR A 93 13.12 -19.69 -5.53
CA THR A 93 13.19 -21.10 -5.11
C THR A 93 12.91 -22.04 -6.28
N SER A 94 13.17 -23.34 -6.09
CA SER A 94 12.75 -24.40 -7.02
C SER A 94 11.29 -24.84 -6.82
N THR A 95 10.59 -24.32 -5.82
CA THR A 95 9.23 -24.71 -5.45
C THR A 95 8.25 -23.63 -5.88
N PRO A 96 7.18 -23.93 -6.63
CA PRO A 96 6.17 -22.94 -6.97
C PRO A 96 5.34 -22.58 -5.72
N TYR A 97 5.02 -21.29 -5.55
CA TYR A 97 4.24 -20.81 -4.39
C TYR A 97 3.04 -19.96 -4.81
N ARG A 98 1.94 -20.09 -4.06
CA ARG A 98 0.77 -19.20 -4.13
C ARG A 98 0.90 -18.06 -3.14
N PHE A 99 0.43 -16.89 -3.53
CA PHE A 99 0.41 -15.70 -2.67
C PHE A 99 -1.02 -15.20 -2.49
N ASP A 100 -1.46 -15.08 -1.23
CA ASP A 100 -2.72 -14.41 -0.89
C ASP A 100 -2.54 -12.89 -0.93
N LEU A 101 -2.67 -12.31 -2.12
CA LEU A 101 -2.46 -10.87 -2.37
C LEU A 101 -3.26 -9.92 -1.46
N PRO A 102 -4.47 -10.24 -1.01
CA PRO A 102 -5.18 -9.47 0.03
C PRO A 102 -4.43 -9.23 1.32
N HIS A 103 -3.40 -10.03 1.62
CA HIS A 103 -2.53 -9.83 2.79
C HIS A 103 -1.39 -8.84 2.49
N VAL A 104 -1.23 -8.39 1.25
CA VAL A 104 -0.37 -7.26 0.90
C VAL A 104 -1.10 -5.96 1.27
N LEU A 105 -0.59 -5.22 2.25
CA LEU A 105 -1.17 -3.96 2.69
C LEU A 105 -0.15 -2.82 2.61
N PRO A 106 -0.54 -1.63 2.11
CA PRO A 106 0.34 -0.48 2.09
C PRO A 106 0.50 0.11 3.50
N GLU A 107 1.69 0.63 3.77
CA GLU A 107 1.98 1.47 4.92
C GLU A 107 2.66 2.75 4.43
N MET A 108 2.23 3.90 4.95
CA MET A 108 2.77 5.20 4.54
C MET A 108 3.39 5.95 5.70
N LEU A 109 4.49 6.67 5.42
CA LEU A 109 5.05 7.67 6.32
C LEU A 109 4.69 9.06 5.84
N ASP A 110 4.38 9.93 6.80
CA ASP A 110 4.22 11.36 6.60
C ASP A 110 5.58 12.05 6.31
N PRO A 111 5.61 13.36 5.99
CA PRO A 111 6.86 14.07 5.72
C PRO A 111 7.78 14.20 6.93
N GLN A 112 7.31 13.89 8.12
CA GLN A 112 8.08 13.85 9.35
C GLN A 112 8.61 12.44 9.67
N GLY A 113 8.26 11.44 8.85
CA GLY A 113 8.66 10.04 9.02
C GLY A 113 7.77 9.25 9.98
N HIS A 114 6.60 9.76 10.38
CA HIS A 114 5.66 9.02 11.23
C HIS A 114 4.72 8.16 10.40
N THR A 115 4.40 6.97 10.90
CA THR A 115 3.41 6.09 10.28
C THR A 115 2.02 6.75 10.28
N MET A 116 1.45 6.87 9.09
CA MET A 116 0.08 7.35 8.90
C MET A 116 -0.91 6.24 9.27
N GLN A 117 -1.96 6.61 10.01
CA GLN A 117 -3.05 5.68 10.30
C GLN A 117 -3.83 5.36 9.02
N MET A 118 -3.96 4.06 8.70
CA MET A 118 -4.80 3.55 7.62
C MET A 118 -6.17 3.20 8.16
N ASP A 119 -7.22 3.79 7.61
CA ASP A 119 -8.59 3.37 7.87
C ASP A 119 -8.99 2.28 6.88
N LEU A 120 -9.38 1.11 7.38
CA LEU A 120 -9.79 -0.03 6.58
C LEU A 120 -11.29 -0.29 6.77
N ASN A 121 -12.08 -0.05 5.71
CA ASN A 121 -13.51 -0.32 5.71
C ASN A 121 -13.79 -1.56 4.84
N LYS A 122 -14.30 -2.63 5.46
CA LYS A 122 -14.73 -3.84 4.76
C LYS A 122 -16.26 -3.94 4.84
N ASN A 123 -16.93 -3.71 3.71
CA ASN A 123 -18.40 -3.74 3.64
C ASN A 123 -18.94 -5.11 3.19
N ALA A 124 -18.11 -5.90 2.52
CA ALA A 124 -18.42 -7.27 2.13
C ALA A 124 -17.11 -8.06 2.00
N THR A 125 -17.21 -9.37 2.08
CA THR A 125 -16.16 -10.29 1.64
C THR A 125 -16.68 -10.89 0.34
N ARG A 126 -16.10 -10.53 -0.81
CA ARG A 126 -16.36 -11.30 -2.04
C ARG A 126 -15.63 -12.65 -1.98
N GLU A 127 -16.15 -13.62 -2.72
CA GLU A 127 -15.49 -14.91 -2.88
C GLU A 127 -14.10 -14.71 -3.52
N VAL A 128 -13.16 -15.58 -3.13
CA VAL A 128 -11.78 -15.54 -3.63
C VAL A 128 -11.74 -16.14 -5.03
N GLU A 129 -11.24 -15.38 -6.00
CA GLU A 129 -11.07 -15.87 -7.35
C GLU A 129 -9.65 -16.43 -7.57
N GLU A 130 -9.46 -17.29 -8.57
CA GLU A 130 -8.16 -17.93 -8.84
C GLU A 130 -7.05 -16.89 -9.09
N PHE A 131 -7.41 -15.71 -9.62
CA PHE A 131 -6.47 -14.61 -9.83
C PHE A 131 -6.07 -13.87 -8.55
N ASP A 132 -6.82 -14.00 -7.46
CA ASP A 132 -6.49 -13.39 -6.15
C ASP A 132 -5.36 -14.17 -5.43
N ILE A 133 -5.11 -15.42 -5.87
CA ILE A 133 -4.15 -16.36 -5.32
C ILE A 133 -3.13 -16.83 -6.37
N PRO A 134 -2.42 -15.90 -7.04
CA PRO A 134 -1.52 -16.24 -8.14
C PRO A 134 -0.44 -17.23 -7.71
N LEU A 135 -0.19 -18.21 -8.59
CA LEU A 135 0.93 -19.14 -8.48
C LEU A 135 2.15 -18.54 -9.17
N ILE A 136 3.22 -18.30 -8.42
CA ILE A 136 4.51 -17.85 -8.93
C ILE A 136 5.44 -19.06 -9.03
N ILE A 137 5.76 -19.47 -10.25
CA ILE A 137 6.69 -20.58 -10.53
C ILE A 137 8.17 -20.11 -10.35
N PRO A 138 9.12 -21.06 -10.20
CA PRO A 138 10.54 -20.75 -10.08
C PRO A 138 11.07 -19.78 -11.15
N GLY A 139 11.86 -18.79 -10.71
CA GLY A 139 12.48 -17.77 -11.54
C GLY A 139 11.51 -16.74 -12.14
N LYS A 140 10.24 -16.75 -11.77
CA LYS A 140 9.24 -15.78 -12.24
C LYS A 140 8.89 -14.75 -11.18
N SER A 141 8.36 -13.64 -11.69
CA SER A 141 7.92 -12.50 -10.89
C SER A 141 6.45 -12.17 -11.18
N LEU A 142 5.80 -11.59 -10.18
CA LEU A 142 4.46 -11.03 -10.25
C LEU A 142 4.53 -9.57 -9.79
N ASP A 143 3.99 -8.67 -10.60
CA ASP A 143 3.78 -7.28 -10.21
C ASP A 143 2.35 -7.12 -9.71
N PHE A 144 2.18 -6.89 -8.42
CA PHE A 144 0.90 -6.59 -7.81
C PHE A 144 0.80 -5.09 -7.56
N LEU A 145 0.20 -4.37 -8.52
CA LEU A 145 -0.01 -2.92 -8.46
C LEU A 145 -1.42 -2.61 -7.95
N MET A 146 -1.50 -1.78 -6.91
CA MET A 146 -2.76 -1.26 -6.39
C MET A 146 -3.13 0.01 -7.13
N ASN A 147 -4.39 0.08 -7.57
CA ASN A 147 -4.99 1.32 -8.05
C ASN A 147 -5.52 2.12 -6.87
N ALA A 148 -5.04 3.35 -6.73
CA ALA A 148 -5.52 4.29 -5.76
C ALA A 148 -5.76 5.66 -6.41
N LYS A 149 -6.35 6.58 -5.66
CA LYS A 149 -6.59 7.93 -6.13
C LYS A 149 -6.56 8.94 -5.00
N PHE A 150 -5.99 10.11 -5.29
CA PHE A 150 -6.16 11.29 -4.48
C PHE A 150 -7.51 11.94 -4.81
N SER A 151 -8.23 12.34 -3.77
CA SER A 151 -9.52 13.05 -3.89
C SER A 151 -9.73 13.95 -2.68
N TRP A 152 -10.40 15.07 -2.87
CA TRP A 152 -10.82 15.92 -1.76
C TRP A 152 -12.09 15.38 -1.12
N TYR A 153 -12.05 15.07 0.18
CA TYR A 153 -13.26 14.74 0.94
C TYR A 153 -14.08 16.00 1.26
N ASN A 154 -13.39 17.09 1.56
CA ASN A 154 -13.91 18.45 1.67
C ASN A 154 -12.80 19.43 1.26
N LYS A 155 -13.07 20.75 1.29
CA LYS A 155 -12.13 21.78 0.80
C LYS A 155 -10.74 21.77 1.48
N ASN A 156 -10.62 21.16 2.66
CA ASN A 156 -9.41 21.19 3.47
C ASN A 156 -8.83 19.80 3.76
N CYS A 157 -9.46 18.72 3.28
CA CYS A 157 -9.08 17.36 3.64
C CYS A 157 -8.89 16.51 2.38
N LEU A 158 -7.64 16.37 1.98
CA LEU A 158 -7.22 15.49 0.91
C LEU A 158 -6.99 14.08 1.46
N ARG A 159 -7.53 13.08 0.77
CA ARG A 159 -7.35 11.66 1.09
C ARG A 159 -6.76 10.89 -0.08
N LEU A 160 -6.02 9.84 0.24
CA LEU A 160 -5.66 8.78 -0.70
C LEU A 160 -6.58 7.60 -0.42
N LEU A 161 -7.31 7.15 -1.44
CA LEU A 161 -8.26 6.05 -1.34
C LEU A 161 -7.84 4.96 -2.34
N GLY A 162 -7.79 3.72 -1.88
CA GLY A 162 -7.59 2.56 -2.74
C GLY A 162 -8.53 1.42 -2.39
N ASN A 163 -8.69 0.51 -3.33
CA ASN A 163 -9.47 -0.69 -3.10
C ASN A 163 -8.62 -1.68 -2.31
N ALA A 164 -9.16 -2.18 -1.19
CA ALA A 164 -8.62 -3.38 -0.56
C ALA A 164 -9.13 -4.59 -1.34
N SER A 165 -8.30 -5.62 -1.46
CA SER A 165 -8.77 -6.91 -1.99
C SER A 165 -9.96 -7.41 -1.17
N TYR A 166 -10.83 -8.19 -1.81
CA TYR A 166 -12.11 -8.70 -1.28
C TYR A 166 -13.25 -7.70 -1.04
N GLY A 167 -13.23 -6.51 -1.65
CA GLY A 167 -14.38 -5.59 -1.62
C GLY A 167 -14.38 -4.61 -0.44
N GLY A 168 -13.19 -4.34 0.11
CA GLY A 168 -12.98 -3.25 1.05
C GLY A 168 -12.38 -2.02 0.38
N ILE A 169 -12.28 -0.94 1.15
CA ILE A 169 -11.49 0.25 0.80
C ILE A 169 -10.55 0.55 1.95
N TRP A 170 -9.35 1.00 1.62
CA TRP A 170 -8.43 1.60 2.58
C TRP A 170 -8.29 3.10 2.28
N ILE A 171 -8.09 3.89 3.33
CA ILE A 171 -8.02 5.35 3.24
C ILE A 171 -6.89 5.87 4.11
N PHE A 172 -6.05 6.74 3.56
CA PHE A 172 -5.14 7.61 4.30
C PHE A 172 -5.63 9.06 4.19
N TRP A 173 -5.51 9.83 5.28
CA TRP A 173 -6.07 11.18 5.37
C TRP A 173 -4.99 12.26 5.49
N ASN A 174 -5.40 13.53 5.33
CA ASN A 174 -4.62 14.72 5.64
C ASN A 174 -3.33 14.91 4.81
N PHE A 175 -3.36 14.55 3.54
CA PHE A 175 -2.24 14.80 2.63
C PHE A 175 -2.04 16.29 2.33
N LYS A 176 -0.78 16.68 2.15
CA LYS A 176 -0.34 18.03 1.74
C LYS A 176 0.73 17.90 0.65
N PRO A 177 1.01 18.94 -0.15
CA PRO A 177 2.16 18.94 -1.05
C PRO A 177 3.45 18.76 -0.26
N SER A 178 4.09 17.59 -0.38
CA SER A 178 5.33 17.23 0.32
C SER A 178 5.88 15.88 -0.17
N LYS A 179 6.96 15.41 0.45
CA LYS A 179 7.54 14.08 0.25
C LYS A 179 6.98 13.11 1.29
N TYR A 180 6.40 12.01 0.82
CA TYR A 180 5.91 10.88 1.60
C TYR A 180 6.70 9.63 1.24
N GLN A 181 6.54 8.58 2.04
CA GLN A 181 7.12 7.28 1.74
C GLN A 181 6.06 6.18 1.83
N VAL A 182 6.18 5.15 1.01
CA VAL A 182 5.31 3.98 1.02
C VAL A 182 6.13 2.70 1.08
N ARG A 183 5.65 1.73 1.84
CA ARG A 183 6.11 0.33 1.79
C ARG A 183 4.92 -0.60 1.82
N PHE A 184 5.19 -1.89 1.70
CA PHE A 184 4.18 -2.92 1.78
C PHE A 184 4.53 -3.93 2.87
N THR A 185 3.50 -4.40 3.55
CA THR A 185 3.58 -5.52 4.47
C THR A 185 2.89 -6.72 3.84
N TYR A 186 3.41 -7.92 4.08
CA TYR A 186 2.75 -9.17 3.76
C TYR A 186 2.88 -10.11 4.95
N GLU A 187 1.80 -10.80 5.30
CA GLU A 187 1.79 -11.73 6.43
C GLU A 187 0.84 -12.88 6.15
N SER A 188 1.35 -14.10 6.01
CA SER A 188 0.53 -15.32 5.85
C SER A 188 1.07 -16.48 6.66
N TYR A 189 0.19 -17.19 7.34
CA TYR A 189 0.55 -18.29 8.26
C TYR A 189 -0.02 -19.66 7.85
N LEU A 190 -0.84 -19.68 6.80
CA LEU A 190 -1.55 -20.89 6.38
C LEU A 190 -0.98 -21.38 5.06
N ALA A 191 -0.23 -22.48 5.10
CA ALA A 191 0.29 -23.15 3.90
C ALA A 191 -0.82 -23.80 3.06
N LYS A 192 -2.01 -24.02 3.66
CA LYS A 192 -3.21 -24.56 3.03
C LYS A 192 -4.42 -23.74 3.42
N LYS A 193 -5.34 -23.49 2.48
CA LYS A 193 -6.56 -22.71 2.71
C LYS A 193 -7.76 -23.39 2.08
N LYS A 194 -8.85 -23.48 2.84
CA LYS A 194 -10.16 -23.88 2.30
C LYS A 194 -10.80 -22.67 1.64
N MET A 195 -11.03 -22.76 0.35
CA MET A 195 -11.56 -21.67 -0.48
C MET A 195 -12.72 -22.17 -1.32
N ILE A 196 -13.65 -21.28 -1.66
CA ILE A 196 -14.68 -21.56 -2.65
C ILE A 196 -14.14 -21.05 -3.98
N THR A 197 -13.87 -21.93 -4.93
CA THR A 197 -13.52 -21.56 -6.29
C THR A 197 -14.75 -21.70 -7.19
N LEU A 198 -14.83 -20.86 -8.22
CA LEU A 198 -15.94 -20.93 -9.18
C LEU A 198 -16.03 -22.27 -9.91
N LYS A 199 -14.90 -22.95 -10.10
CA LYS A 199 -14.81 -24.23 -10.85
C LYS A 199 -15.13 -25.45 -9.99
N GLU A 200 -14.62 -25.49 -8.76
CA GLU A 200 -14.62 -26.71 -7.92
C GLU A 200 -15.52 -26.58 -6.70
N GLY A 201 -16.11 -25.40 -6.47
CA GLY A 201 -16.80 -25.09 -5.23
C GLY A 201 -15.82 -25.08 -4.07
N ARG A 202 -16.20 -25.66 -2.93
CA ARG A 202 -15.36 -25.66 -1.73
C ARG A 202 -14.23 -26.67 -1.86
N THR A 203 -13.01 -26.17 -2.06
CA THR A 203 -11.78 -26.94 -2.23
C THR A 203 -10.71 -26.51 -1.22
N GLU A 204 -9.71 -27.35 -1.01
CA GLU A 204 -8.52 -27.01 -0.22
C GLU A 204 -7.35 -26.77 -1.18
N ILE A 205 -6.82 -25.55 -1.16
CA ILE A 205 -5.70 -25.14 -1.99
C ILE A 205 -4.44 -25.15 -1.12
N ASP A 206 -3.37 -25.75 -1.61
CA ASP A 206 -2.09 -25.86 -0.93
C ASP A 206 -1.03 -24.93 -1.51
N SER A 207 0.21 -25.11 -1.05
CA SER A 207 1.40 -24.47 -1.61
C SER A 207 1.39 -22.95 -1.47
N PHE A 208 0.73 -22.40 -0.45
CA PHE A 208 0.85 -20.99 -0.11
C PHE A 208 2.22 -20.71 0.50
N TRP A 209 2.87 -19.63 0.08
CA TRP A 209 4.03 -19.13 0.81
C TRP A 209 3.57 -18.62 2.18
N THR A 210 4.30 -18.99 3.22
CA THR A 210 4.06 -18.55 4.59
C THR A 210 5.24 -17.74 5.08
N GLY A 211 4.95 -16.61 5.70
CA GLY A 211 5.97 -15.72 6.24
C GLY A 211 5.41 -14.34 6.49
N LYS A 212 6.26 -13.49 7.07
CA LYS A 212 5.98 -12.09 7.34
C LYS A 212 7.10 -11.24 6.75
N ILE A 213 6.74 -10.22 5.99
CA ILE A 213 7.72 -9.32 5.39
C ILE A 213 7.24 -7.88 5.41
N MET A 214 8.21 -6.97 5.41
CA MET A 214 8.01 -5.55 5.19
C MET A 214 9.03 -5.12 4.13
N THR A 215 8.56 -4.57 3.02
CA THR A 215 9.45 -4.07 1.98
C THR A 215 10.14 -2.78 2.43
N TYR A 216 11.18 -2.36 1.70
CA TYR A 216 11.79 -1.06 1.92
C TYR A 216 10.87 0.09 1.47
N PHE A 217 11.01 1.24 2.12
CA PHE A 217 10.28 2.44 1.76
C PHE A 217 10.72 2.99 0.41
N ALA A 218 9.76 3.39 -0.41
CA ALA A 218 9.95 4.13 -1.64
C ALA A 218 9.29 5.52 -1.53
N ASP A 219 9.89 6.51 -2.18
CA ASP A 219 9.43 7.90 -2.09
C ASP A 219 8.25 8.19 -3.04
N ILE A 220 7.30 9.00 -2.56
CA ILE A 220 6.24 9.63 -3.36
C ILE A 220 6.26 11.14 -3.08
N ARG A 221 6.36 11.96 -4.12
CA ARG A 221 6.37 13.43 -4.04
C ARG A 221 5.02 13.97 -4.51
N LEU A 222 4.30 14.64 -3.63
CA LEU A 222 3.01 15.27 -3.93
C LEU A 222 3.23 16.75 -4.26
N ARG A 223 2.70 17.19 -5.39
CA ARG A 223 2.84 18.57 -5.91
C ARG A 223 1.50 19.26 -6.08
#